data_AF-A0A2T9Y256-F1
#
_entry.id   AF-A0A2T9Y256-F1
#
_cell.length_a   1.000
_cell.length_b   1.000
_cell.length_c   1.000
_cell.angle_alpha   90.00
_cell.angle_beta   90.00
_cell.angle_gamma   90.00
#
_symmetry.space_group_name_H-M   'P 1'
#
loop_
_entity.id
_entity.type
_entity.pdbx_description
1 polymer ?
#
loop_
_entity_poly.entity_id
_entity_poly.type
_entity_poly.pdbx_seq_one_letter_code
_entity_poly.pdbx_strand_id
1 'polypeptide(L)'
;MTLFLLLLCSAILSTLGNNVPNVPFSEAKNTKNVGEYFKNLNFPYPTNKWWVNFVFDEGTNPVSVAPYIVRTTNKDISFGYSHLVNTPKYVIQSQSFHITVGTTTELEDKEITDYSDLSVNLKWSTRYSYGFMEAPLIKGSPYVTLKFNRAIPKLGTHGGIKSFSNEIGYYLIDIEGIGKWAVFYTGTIDLKAIGDKTIQSESEYTGYLRFIYFPNGSSVEQYINTYKKYAMTIPVAGSVFYTKKYILHKFVLAKIEEKGKLLML
;
A
#
# COMPACT_ATOMS: atom_id res chain seq x y z
N MET A 1 -5.32 -7.30 41.32
CA MET A 1 -3.95 -6.93 40.88
C MET A 1 -3.44 -8.09 40.04
N THR A 2 -3.74 -8.06 38.75
CA THR A 2 -3.58 -9.22 37.84
C THR A 2 -2.31 -8.99 37.03
N LEU A 3 -1.30 -9.84 37.28
CA LEU A 3 0.04 -9.74 36.71
C LEU A 3 0.00 -10.21 35.24
N PHE A 4 0.23 -9.29 34.30
CA PHE A 4 0.30 -9.59 32.86
C PHE A 4 1.69 -10.13 32.54
N LEU A 5 1.77 -11.42 32.18
CA LEU A 5 3.02 -12.07 31.77
C LEU A 5 3.31 -11.71 30.31
N LEU A 6 4.20 -10.74 30.08
CA LEU A 6 4.76 -10.43 28.77
C LEU A 6 5.77 -11.51 28.37
N LEU A 7 5.35 -12.47 27.54
CA LEU A 7 6.27 -13.37 26.84
C LEU A 7 7.05 -12.59 25.77
N LEU A 8 8.27 -12.18 26.10
CA LEU A 8 9.28 -11.74 25.15
C LEU A 8 9.79 -12.97 24.36
N CYS A 9 9.29 -13.14 23.13
CA CYS A 9 9.87 -14.09 22.19
C CYS A 9 11.20 -13.49 21.67
N SER A 10 12.32 -13.90 22.25
CA SER A 10 13.65 -13.61 21.72
C SER A 10 13.87 -14.43 20.45
N ALA A 11 13.79 -13.78 19.29
CA ALA A 11 14.32 -14.36 18.06
C ALA A 11 15.85 -14.20 18.09
N ILE A 12 16.57 -15.32 18.03
CA ILE A 12 18.03 -15.34 17.94
C ILE A 12 18.40 -14.91 16.50
N LEU A 13 18.68 -13.63 16.28
CA LEU A 13 19.58 -13.23 15.20
C LEU A 13 21.00 -13.49 15.71
N SER A 14 21.59 -14.62 15.33
CA SER A 14 23.03 -14.80 15.54
C SER A 14 23.76 -13.86 14.59
N THR A 15 24.37 -12.81 15.11
CA THR A 15 25.32 -12.01 14.35
C THR A 15 26.53 -12.89 14.05
N LEU A 16 26.78 -13.19 12.77
CA LEU A 16 28.08 -13.68 12.35
C LEU A 16 29.06 -12.52 12.58
N GLY A 17 29.83 -12.60 13.68
CA GLY A 17 30.94 -11.73 14.11
C GLY A 17 30.99 -10.29 13.59
N ASN A 18 30.99 -9.30 14.50
CA ASN A 18 31.18 -7.87 14.19
C ASN A 18 32.59 -7.49 13.64
N ASN A 19 33.39 -8.46 13.21
CA ASN A 19 34.69 -8.19 12.62
C ASN A 19 34.47 -7.74 11.18
N VAL A 20 34.85 -6.51 10.85
CA VAL A 20 34.95 -6.05 9.46
C VAL A 20 35.87 -7.04 8.75
N PRO A 21 35.39 -7.86 7.80
CA PRO A 21 36.24 -8.83 7.15
C PRO A 21 37.32 -8.06 6.39
N ASN A 22 38.58 -8.50 6.49
CA ASN A 22 39.63 -8.02 5.60
C ASN A 22 39.30 -8.52 4.20
N VAL A 23 38.54 -7.72 3.45
CA VAL A 23 38.06 -8.07 2.12
C VAL A 23 39.09 -7.61 1.08
N PRO A 24 39.37 -8.41 0.04
CA PRO A 24 40.34 -8.06 -1.00
C PRO A 24 39.81 -7.00 -1.98
N PHE A 25 38.76 -6.27 -1.61
CA PHE A 25 38.07 -5.32 -2.47
C PHE A 25 38.41 -3.90 -2.05
N SER A 26 38.70 -3.03 -3.02
CA SER A 26 38.83 -1.60 -2.79
C SER A 26 37.50 -1.01 -2.34
N GLU A 27 37.53 -0.08 -1.39
CA GLU A 27 36.35 0.68 -1.02
C GLU A 27 35.80 1.46 -2.22
N ALA A 28 34.48 1.40 -2.40
CA ALA A 28 33.78 2.13 -3.44
C ALA A 28 32.44 2.65 -2.90
N LYS A 29 32.09 3.88 -3.28
CA LYS A 29 30.78 4.47 -2.96
C LYS A 29 29.79 4.16 -4.07
N ASN A 30 28.59 3.71 -3.72
CA ASN A 30 27.51 3.57 -4.69
C ASN A 30 27.18 4.94 -5.30
N THR A 31 27.18 5.02 -6.63
CA THR A 31 26.93 6.27 -7.39
C THR A 31 25.46 6.65 -7.45
N LYS A 32 24.54 5.73 -7.13
CA LYS A 32 23.10 6.00 -7.05
C LYS A 32 22.74 6.58 -5.69
N ASN A 33 22.32 7.84 -5.68
CA ASN A 33 21.84 8.50 -4.48
C ASN A 33 20.33 8.27 -4.31
N VAL A 34 19.97 7.30 -3.47
CA VAL A 34 18.58 7.05 -3.05
C VAL A 34 18.27 7.67 -1.69
N GLY A 35 19.21 8.42 -1.11
CA GLY A 35 19.14 8.89 0.28
C GLY A 35 17.95 9.81 0.55
N GLU A 36 17.46 10.56 -0.43
CA GLU A 36 16.30 11.43 -0.27
C GLU A 36 15.03 10.66 0.07
N TYR A 37 14.83 9.48 -0.54
CA TYR A 37 13.69 8.61 -0.22
C TYR A 37 13.80 7.96 1.17
N PHE A 38 15.01 7.88 1.74
CA PHE A 38 15.28 7.26 3.03
C PHE A 38 15.72 8.28 4.10
N LYS A 39 15.43 9.57 3.91
CA LYS A 39 15.95 10.67 4.76
C LYS A 39 15.72 10.49 6.26
N ASN A 40 14.69 9.73 6.64
CA ASN A 40 14.29 9.46 8.02
C ASN A 40 14.64 8.03 8.51
N LEU A 41 15.41 7.28 7.72
CA LEU A 41 15.81 5.91 8.02
C LEU A 41 17.33 5.80 8.14
N ASN A 42 17.78 4.89 9.00
CA ASN A 42 19.20 4.66 9.21
C ASN A 42 19.78 3.78 8.11
N PHE A 43 20.98 4.14 7.65
CA PHE A 43 21.82 3.27 6.81
C PHE A 43 22.17 1.97 7.58
N PRO A 44 22.32 0.80 6.91
CA PRO A 44 22.27 0.56 5.46
C PRO A 44 20.86 0.51 4.86
N TYR A 45 20.72 1.05 3.65
CA TYR A 45 19.47 0.99 2.88
C TYR A 45 19.37 -0.34 2.10
N PRO A 46 18.16 -0.91 1.97
CA PRO A 46 17.98 -2.18 1.28
C PRO A 46 18.08 -2.06 -0.24
N THR A 47 18.75 -3.02 -0.89
CA THR A 47 19.01 -3.00 -2.35
C THR A 47 18.19 -4.00 -3.16
N ASN A 48 17.64 -5.05 -2.53
CA ASN A 48 16.95 -6.15 -3.23
C ASN A 48 15.59 -6.48 -2.61
N LYS A 49 14.93 -5.49 -2.00
CA LYS A 49 13.55 -5.65 -1.54
C LYS A 49 12.60 -5.60 -2.73
N TRP A 50 11.48 -6.30 -2.62
CA TRP A 50 10.47 -6.40 -3.69
C TRP A 50 9.91 -5.03 -4.13
N TRP A 51 10.02 -4.02 -3.26
CA TRP A 51 9.54 -2.66 -3.45
C TRP A 51 10.62 -1.66 -3.88
N VAL A 52 11.86 -2.11 -4.15
CA VAL A 52 13.00 -1.21 -4.45
C VAL A 52 12.75 -0.25 -5.62
N ASN A 53 11.86 -0.62 -6.56
CA ASN A 53 11.47 0.25 -7.68
C ASN A 53 10.79 1.56 -7.25
N PHE A 54 10.31 1.69 -6.00
CA PHE A 54 9.79 2.96 -5.48
C PHE A 54 10.88 4.00 -5.18
N VAL A 55 12.13 3.57 -5.09
CA VAL A 55 13.29 4.43 -4.77
C VAL A 55 14.38 4.41 -5.83
N PHE A 56 14.32 3.46 -6.78
CA PHE A 56 15.30 3.34 -7.85
C PHE A 56 15.00 4.33 -8.99
N ASP A 57 16.03 5.02 -9.47
CA ASP A 57 15.92 6.15 -10.41
C ASP A 57 14.89 7.19 -9.93
N GLU A 58 13.81 7.46 -10.69
CA GLU A 58 12.75 8.39 -10.28
C GLU A 58 11.73 7.76 -9.30
N GLY A 59 11.89 6.46 -8.99
CA GLY A 59 10.97 5.74 -8.13
C GLY A 59 9.56 5.60 -8.73
N THR A 60 9.46 5.66 -10.06
CA THR A 60 8.22 5.62 -10.86
C THR A 60 8.00 4.27 -11.54
N ASN A 61 8.90 3.31 -11.33
CA ASN A 61 8.76 1.98 -11.89
C ASN A 61 7.68 1.17 -11.14
N PRO A 62 6.86 0.37 -11.85
CA PRO A 62 5.83 -0.43 -11.21
C PRO A 62 6.41 -1.49 -10.26
N VAL A 63 5.67 -1.78 -9.19
CA VAL A 63 5.95 -2.81 -8.19
C VAL A 63 4.75 -3.73 -8.07
N SER A 64 5.01 -5.04 -8.10
CA SER A 64 3.99 -6.05 -7.81
C SER A 64 3.84 -6.23 -6.31
N VAL A 65 2.74 -5.74 -5.75
CA VAL A 65 2.37 -5.95 -4.33
C VAL A 65 1.57 -7.25 -4.17
N ALA A 66 1.01 -7.78 -5.27
CA ALA A 66 0.12 -8.94 -5.36
C ALA A 66 -1.11 -8.85 -4.42
N PRO A 67 -2.34 -8.83 -4.96
CA PRO A 67 -2.70 -9.09 -6.36
C PRO A 67 -2.58 -7.84 -7.26
N TYR A 68 -2.13 -6.72 -6.69
CA TYR A 68 -2.07 -5.43 -7.36
C TYR A 68 -0.70 -5.14 -7.95
N ILE A 69 -0.71 -4.37 -9.04
CA ILE A 69 0.44 -3.61 -9.51
C ILE A 69 0.29 -2.17 -9.03
N VAL A 70 1.36 -1.60 -8.49
CA VAL A 70 1.39 -0.25 -7.93
C VAL A 70 2.52 0.54 -8.56
N ARG A 71 2.26 1.80 -8.89
CA ARG A 71 3.25 2.78 -9.33
C ARG A 71 3.06 4.06 -8.53
N THR A 72 4.14 4.76 -8.25
CA THR A 72 4.11 6.02 -7.52
C THR A 72 4.83 7.12 -8.27
N THR A 73 4.37 8.36 -8.10
CA THR A 73 5.14 9.56 -8.43
C THR A 73 5.37 10.36 -7.16
N ASN A 74 5.98 11.55 -7.26
CA ASN A 74 6.03 12.47 -6.13
C ASN A 74 4.66 13.10 -5.79
N LYS A 75 3.63 12.87 -6.63
CA LYS A 75 2.33 13.55 -6.52
C LYS A 75 1.16 12.60 -6.30
N ASP A 76 1.34 11.31 -6.55
CA ASP A 76 0.26 10.33 -6.55
C ASP A 76 0.73 8.88 -6.43
N ILE A 77 -0.25 8.00 -6.22
CA ILE A 77 -0.12 6.55 -6.28
C ILE A 77 -1.16 6.01 -7.27
N SER A 78 -0.71 5.22 -8.24
CA SER A 78 -1.55 4.53 -9.21
C SER A 78 -1.53 3.03 -8.96
N PHE A 79 -2.68 2.38 -9.00
CA PHE A 79 -2.78 0.94 -8.80
C PHE A 79 -3.86 0.31 -9.67
N GLY A 80 -3.68 -0.98 -9.95
CA GLY A 80 -4.63 -1.79 -10.68
C GLY A 80 -4.46 -3.26 -10.36
N TYR A 81 -5.46 -4.06 -10.75
CA TYR A 81 -5.41 -5.50 -10.55
C TYR A 81 -4.58 -6.14 -11.66
N SER A 82 -3.56 -6.90 -11.27
CA SER A 82 -2.69 -7.56 -12.24
C SER A 82 -3.28 -8.92 -12.62
N HIS A 83 -3.14 -9.30 -13.89
CA HIS A 83 -3.41 -10.65 -14.37
C HIS A 83 -2.22 -11.17 -15.14
N LEU A 84 -2.10 -12.51 -15.20
CA LEU A 84 -1.07 -13.15 -15.98
C LEU A 84 -1.47 -13.16 -17.45
N VAL A 85 -0.55 -12.74 -18.32
CA VAL A 85 -0.64 -12.86 -19.77
C VAL A 85 0.32 -13.96 -20.20
N ASN A 86 -0.25 -15.03 -20.73
CA ASN A 86 0.49 -16.23 -21.09
C ASN A 86 0.77 -16.25 -22.59
N THR A 87 2.02 -16.52 -22.94
CA THR A 87 2.42 -16.92 -24.29
C THR A 87 3.08 -18.29 -24.20
N PRO A 88 3.24 -19.03 -25.33
CA PRO A 88 3.97 -20.31 -25.30
C PRO A 88 5.42 -20.22 -24.79
N LYS A 89 6.04 -19.02 -24.81
CA LYS A 89 7.46 -18.82 -24.46
C LYS A 89 7.67 -18.19 -23.09
N TYR A 90 6.71 -17.41 -22.60
CA TYR A 90 6.83 -16.66 -21.36
C TYR A 90 5.47 -16.31 -20.77
N VAL A 91 5.48 -16.04 -19.48
CA VAL A 91 4.36 -15.47 -18.74
C VAL A 91 4.78 -14.10 -18.23
N ILE A 92 3.97 -13.08 -18.51
CA ILE A 92 4.18 -11.72 -17.96
C ILE A 92 3.00 -11.32 -17.10
N GLN A 93 3.25 -10.42 -16.17
CA GLN A 93 2.21 -9.78 -15.38
C GLN A 93 1.75 -8.50 -16.09
N SER A 94 0.44 -8.32 -16.27
CA SER A 94 -0.08 -7.09 -16.88
C SER A 94 0.19 -5.86 -16.00
N GLN A 95 0.57 -4.76 -16.63
CA GLN A 95 0.80 -3.46 -15.99
C GLN A 95 -0.35 -2.52 -16.31
N SER A 96 -1.56 -2.88 -15.87
CA SER A 96 -2.74 -2.02 -16.02
C SER A 96 -3.02 -1.26 -14.72
N PHE A 97 -3.09 0.07 -14.81
CA PHE A 97 -3.49 0.93 -13.70
C PHE A 97 -4.96 1.31 -13.87
N HIS A 98 -5.73 1.22 -12.79
CA HIS A 98 -7.19 1.45 -12.83
C HIS A 98 -7.55 2.76 -12.13
N ILE A 99 -6.93 3.01 -10.97
CA ILE A 99 -7.18 4.16 -10.12
C ILE A 99 -5.83 4.84 -9.81
N THR A 100 -5.81 6.16 -9.88
CA THR A 100 -4.75 7.02 -9.38
C THR A 100 -5.30 7.83 -8.21
N VAL A 101 -4.59 7.89 -7.10
CA VAL A 101 -5.00 8.65 -5.93
C VAL A 101 -3.91 9.65 -5.57
N GLY A 102 -4.35 10.88 -5.35
CA GLY A 102 -3.57 11.95 -4.75
C GLY A 102 -4.49 12.82 -3.90
N THR A 103 -4.19 14.11 -3.84
CA THR A 103 -4.99 15.09 -3.10
C THR A 103 -5.24 16.32 -3.95
N THR A 104 -6.27 17.11 -3.61
CA THR A 104 -6.55 18.39 -4.30
C THR A 104 -5.42 19.39 -4.10
N THR A 105 -4.90 19.47 -2.89
CA THR A 105 -3.61 20.10 -2.60
C THR A 105 -2.51 19.20 -3.13
N GLU A 106 -1.55 19.72 -3.89
CA GLU A 106 -0.49 18.88 -4.49
C GLU A 106 0.30 18.11 -3.42
N LEU A 107 0.67 16.86 -3.71
CA LEU A 107 1.57 16.07 -2.86
C LEU A 107 3.03 16.31 -3.27
N GLU A 108 3.93 16.25 -2.29
CA GLU A 108 5.37 16.31 -2.49
C GLU A 108 6.13 15.44 -1.48
N ASP A 109 7.46 15.40 -1.62
CA ASP A 109 8.37 14.72 -0.69
C ASP A 109 8.04 13.25 -0.43
N LYS A 110 7.84 12.47 -1.52
CA LYS A 110 7.70 11.01 -1.43
C LYS A 110 8.88 10.43 -0.64
N GLU A 111 8.59 9.70 0.42
CA GLU A 111 9.60 9.04 1.24
C GLU A 111 9.15 7.64 1.70
N ILE A 112 10.13 6.81 2.03
CA ILE A 112 9.94 5.55 2.75
C ILE A 112 10.12 5.85 4.24
N THR A 113 9.04 5.67 5.00
CA THR A 113 9.04 5.94 6.45
C THR A 113 9.30 4.71 7.29
N ASP A 114 8.96 3.53 6.77
CA ASP A 114 9.20 2.25 7.40
C ASP A 114 9.15 1.13 6.35
N TYR A 115 9.80 0.00 6.64
CA TYR A 115 9.73 -1.20 5.82
C TYR A 115 10.01 -2.46 6.63
N SER A 116 9.56 -3.60 6.12
CA SER A 116 9.89 -4.90 6.70
C SER A 116 9.99 -5.98 5.60
N ASP A 117 9.77 -7.25 5.92
CA ASP A 117 9.88 -8.32 4.93
C ASP A 117 8.71 -8.32 3.95
N LEU A 118 7.50 -8.07 4.46
CA LEU A 118 6.25 -8.09 3.69
C LEU A 118 5.67 -6.70 3.46
N SER A 119 6.28 -5.63 3.99
CA SER A 119 5.73 -4.28 3.89
C SER A 119 6.73 -3.20 3.50
N VAL A 120 6.17 -2.12 2.95
CA VAL A 120 6.82 -0.82 2.80
C VAL A 120 5.77 0.27 3.05
N ASN A 121 6.13 1.32 3.77
CA ASN A 121 5.25 2.45 4.01
C ASN A 121 5.78 3.69 3.28
N LEU A 122 5.03 4.12 2.27
CA LEU A 122 5.30 5.36 1.53
C LEU A 122 4.55 6.50 2.18
N LYS A 123 5.14 7.70 2.20
CA LYS A 123 4.51 8.92 2.68
C LYS A 123 4.76 10.07 1.73
N TRP A 124 3.74 10.90 1.56
CA TRP A 124 3.81 12.19 0.88
C TRP A 124 3.24 13.27 1.79
N SER A 125 3.87 14.44 1.78
CA SER A 125 3.33 15.61 2.45
C SER A 125 2.44 16.39 1.49
N THR A 126 1.38 17.02 1.99
CA THR A 126 0.62 17.98 1.18
C THR A 126 1.37 19.30 1.13
N ARG A 127 1.59 19.84 -0.07
CA ARG A 127 2.24 21.12 -0.27
C ARG A 127 1.47 22.25 0.44
N TYR A 128 2.19 23.15 1.09
CA TYR A 128 1.64 24.30 1.83
C TYR A 128 0.68 23.94 2.99
N SER A 129 0.67 22.69 3.46
CA SER A 129 -0.21 22.23 4.53
C SER A 129 0.49 21.20 5.41
N TYR A 130 0.04 21.05 6.66
CA TYR A 130 0.56 20.04 7.60
C TYR A 130 -0.09 18.65 7.41
N GLY A 131 -0.87 18.47 6.34
CA GLY A 131 -1.47 17.21 5.96
C GLY A 131 -0.50 16.24 5.29
N PHE A 132 -0.93 14.98 5.18
CA PHE A 132 -0.17 13.96 4.47
C PHE A 132 -1.06 12.85 3.92
N MET A 133 -0.50 12.11 2.96
CA MET A 133 -1.00 10.82 2.51
C MET A 133 0.07 9.75 2.80
N GLU A 134 -0.34 8.59 3.31
CA GLU A 134 0.52 7.44 3.58
C GLU A 134 -0.06 6.20 2.87
N ALA A 135 0.80 5.34 2.32
CA ALA A 135 0.41 4.08 1.68
C ALA A 135 1.19 2.91 2.31
N PRO A 136 0.61 2.23 3.32
CA PRO A 136 1.15 0.97 3.82
C PRO A 136 0.87 -0.14 2.80
N LEU A 137 1.88 -0.46 1.99
CA LEU A 137 1.78 -1.53 1.00
C LEU A 137 2.26 -2.84 1.61
N ILE A 138 1.32 -3.79 1.76
CA ILE A 138 1.56 -5.11 2.34
C ILE A 138 1.40 -6.16 1.26
N LYS A 139 2.42 -6.98 1.07
CA LYS A 139 2.39 -8.07 0.09
C LYS A 139 1.28 -9.06 0.43
N GLY A 140 0.45 -9.41 -0.56
CA GLY A 140 -0.69 -10.33 -0.38
C GLY A 140 -1.91 -9.68 0.29
N SER A 141 -1.90 -8.36 0.54
CA SER A 141 -3.11 -7.69 1.02
C SER A 141 -4.17 -7.69 -0.09
N PRO A 142 -5.40 -8.15 0.19
CA PRO A 142 -6.50 -8.07 -0.77
C PRO A 142 -7.04 -6.64 -0.91
N TYR A 143 -6.49 -5.66 -0.17
CA TYR A 143 -6.84 -4.26 -0.30
C TYR A 143 -5.59 -3.43 -0.61
N VAL A 144 -5.71 -2.46 -1.52
CA VAL A 144 -4.79 -1.31 -1.52
C VAL A 144 -5.25 -0.36 -0.42
N THR A 145 -4.36 0.03 0.49
CA THR A 145 -4.71 0.87 1.64
C THR A 145 -3.99 2.20 1.54
N LEU A 146 -4.74 3.29 1.69
CA LEU A 146 -4.23 4.65 1.78
C LEU A 146 -4.74 5.29 3.06
N LYS A 147 -3.88 6.04 3.73
CA LYS A 147 -4.21 6.80 4.93
C LYS A 147 -4.04 8.28 4.62
N PHE A 148 -5.00 9.07 5.03
CA PHE A 148 -4.98 10.52 4.93
C PHE A 148 -4.97 11.13 6.32
N ASN A 149 -4.36 12.29 6.44
CA ASN A 149 -4.45 13.14 7.61
C ASN A 149 -4.55 14.58 7.13
N ARG A 150 -5.68 15.23 7.40
CA ARG A 150 -5.92 16.65 7.04
C ARG A 150 -5.60 16.95 5.58
N ALA A 151 -6.10 16.11 4.68
CA ALA A 151 -5.90 16.25 3.25
C ALA A 151 -7.22 15.99 2.52
N ILE A 152 -7.40 16.55 1.32
CA ILE A 152 -8.63 16.35 0.53
C ILE A 152 -8.34 15.27 -0.53
N PRO A 153 -8.81 14.01 -0.37
CA PRO A 153 -8.54 12.94 -1.32
C PRO A 153 -9.11 13.26 -2.70
N LYS A 154 -8.31 12.95 -3.73
CA LYS A 154 -8.70 13.03 -5.14
C LYS A 154 -8.32 11.74 -5.85
N LEU A 155 -9.29 11.08 -6.45
CA LEU A 155 -9.16 9.83 -7.16
C LEU A 155 -9.43 10.08 -8.65
N GLY A 156 -8.52 9.67 -9.51
CA GLY A 156 -8.68 9.61 -10.96
C GLY A 156 -8.87 8.16 -11.42
N THR A 157 -9.78 7.93 -12.36
CA THR A 157 -9.97 6.62 -13.01
C THR A 157 -9.34 6.61 -14.39
N HIS A 158 -8.72 5.48 -14.78
CA HIS A 158 -8.11 5.31 -16.11
C HIS A 158 -9.12 4.98 -17.23
N GLY A 159 -10.36 4.67 -16.86
CA GLY A 159 -11.53 4.60 -17.73
C GLY A 159 -12.64 5.54 -17.26
N GLY A 160 -13.71 5.69 -18.05
CA GLY A 160 -14.88 6.49 -17.65
C GLY A 160 -15.62 5.88 -16.47
N ILE A 161 -16.15 6.70 -15.57
CA ILE A 161 -17.01 6.30 -14.46
C ILE A 161 -18.39 6.02 -15.04
N LYS A 162 -18.72 4.73 -15.16
CA LYS A 162 -20.05 4.28 -15.61
C LYS A 162 -21.10 4.47 -14.52
N SER A 163 -20.73 4.21 -13.27
CA SER A 163 -21.56 4.53 -12.11
C SER A 163 -20.70 4.75 -10.87
N PHE A 164 -21.24 5.55 -9.96
CA PHE A 164 -20.66 5.83 -8.65
C PHE A 164 -21.80 5.86 -7.63
N SER A 165 -21.75 5.01 -6.61
CA SER A 165 -22.76 4.95 -5.55
C SER A 165 -22.12 4.92 -4.16
N ASN A 166 -22.82 5.50 -3.19
CA ASN A 166 -22.49 5.41 -1.78
C ASN A 166 -23.39 4.34 -1.15
N GLU A 167 -22.80 3.19 -0.84
CA GLU A 167 -23.46 2.09 -0.17
C GLU A 167 -23.16 2.14 1.32
N ILE A 168 -23.92 1.41 2.14
CA ILE A 168 -23.68 1.39 3.58
C ILE A 168 -22.27 0.83 3.87
N GLY A 169 -21.34 1.72 4.24
CA GLY A 169 -19.97 1.40 4.63
C GLY A 169 -18.94 1.28 3.50
N TYR A 170 -19.31 1.59 2.25
CA TYR A 170 -18.35 1.65 1.13
C TYR A 170 -18.91 2.47 -0.04
N TYR A 171 -18.01 3.02 -0.86
CA TYR A 171 -18.37 3.53 -2.18
C TYR A 171 -18.15 2.46 -3.23
N LEU A 172 -19.01 2.38 -4.24
CA LEU A 172 -18.86 1.49 -5.39
C LEU A 172 -18.61 2.32 -6.65
N ILE A 173 -17.53 1.99 -7.37
CA ILE A 173 -17.12 2.65 -8.60
C ILE A 173 -17.17 1.60 -9.72
N ASP A 174 -18.02 1.78 -10.73
CA ASP A 174 -17.98 0.98 -11.96
C ASP A 174 -17.19 1.74 -13.04
N ILE A 175 -16.04 1.21 -13.44
CA ILE A 175 -15.14 1.85 -14.40
C ILE A 175 -15.28 1.13 -15.74
N GLU A 176 -15.67 1.88 -16.77
CA GLU A 176 -15.90 1.38 -18.12
C GLU A 176 -14.68 0.62 -18.65
N GLY A 177 -14.92 -0.60 -19.16
CA GLY A 177 -13.88 -1.47 -19.72
C GLY A 177 -12.92 -2.09 -18.70
N ILE A 178 -12.97 -1.70 -17.42
CA ILE A 178 -12.03 -2.12 -16.38
C ILE A 178 -12.69 -3.02 -15.34
N GLY A 179 -13.85 -2.65 -14.80
CA GLY A 179 -14.53 -3.37 -13.73
C GLY A 179 -14.83 -2.51 -12.52
N LYS A 180 -15.30 -3.14 -11.45
CA LYS A 180 -15.80 -2.43 -10.28
C LYS A 180 -14.74 -2.37 -9.18
N TRP A 181 -14.77 -1.27 -8.43
CA TRP A 181 -13.96 -1.08 -7.22
C TRP A 181 -14.86 -0.71 -6.05
N ALA A 182 -14.72 -1.40 -4.92
CA ALA A 182 -15.28 -0.91 -3.67
C ALA A 182 -14.21 -0.18 -2.86
N VAL A 183 -14.60 0.95 -2.28
CA VAL A 183 -13.75 1.78 -1.42
C VAL A 183 -14.36 1.80 -0.02
N PHE A 184 -13.78 1.02 0.88
CA PHE A 184 -14.10 1.07 2.30
C PHE A 184 -13.36 2.23 2.96
N TYR A 185 -13.95 2.81 4.00
CA TYR A 185 -13.40 3.98 4.67
C TYR A 185 -13.56 3.90 6.19
N THR A 186 -12.65 4.54 6.93
CA THR A 186 -12.81 4.76 8.39
C THR A 186 -13.32 6.17 8.66
N GLY A 187 -14.13 6.35 9.71
CA GLY A 187 -14.71 7.66 10.02
C GLY A 187 -15.65 8.15 8.93
N THR A 188 -15.85 9.46 8.85
CA THR A 188 -16.76 10.07 7.87
C THR A 188 -15.95 10.65 6.70
N ILE A 189 -16.35 10.29 5.49
CA ILE A 189 -15.87 10.91 4.25
C ILE A 189 -17.03 11.02 3.28
N ASP A 190 -17.22 12.21 2.71
CA ASP A 190 -18.12 12.41 1.57
C ASP A 190 -17.27 12.45 0.29
N LEU A 191 -17.43 11.46 -0.57
CA LEU A 191 -16.80 11.38 -1.89
C LEU A 191 -17.85 11.64 -2.95
N LYS A 192 -17.54 12.51 -3.92
CA LYS A 192 -18.42 12.83 -5.05
C LYS A 192 -17.69 12.63 -6.36
N ALA A 193 -18.40 12.08 -7.34
CA ALA A 193 -17.95 12.06 -8.71
C ALA A 193 -18.01 13.49 -9.28
N ILE A 194 -16.91 13.94 -9.87
CA ILE A 194 -16.76 15.23 -10.53
C ILE A 194 -16.39 14.93 -11.98
N GLY A 195 -17.35 15.13 -12.89
CA GLY A 195 -17.18 14.73 -14.29
C GLY A 195 -17.16 13.21 -14.47
N ASP A 196 -16.48 12.75 -15.51
CA ASP A 196 -16.51 11.37 -15.98
C ASP A 196 -15.34 10.51 -15.47
N LYS A 197 -14.30 11.11 -14.85
CA LYS A 197 -13.08 10.38 -14.46
C LYS A 197 -12.50 10.77 -13.11
N THR A 198 -13.16 11.66 -12.37
CA THR A 198 -12.65 12.13 -11.08
C THR A 198 -13.66 11.86 -9.99
N ILE A 199 -13.19 11.39 -8.84
CA ILE A 199 -13.93 11.34 -7.58
C ILE A 199 -13.12 12.12 -6.56
N GLN A 200 -13.74 13.00 -5.80
CA GLN A 200 -13.05 13.86 -4.85
C GLN A 200 -13.83 13.94 -3.55
N SER A 201 -13.11 14.12 -2.44
CA SER A 201 -13.77 14.52 -1.20
C SER A 201 -14.14 16.00 -1.21
N GLU A 202 -15.24 16.32 -0.53
CA GLU A 202 -15.67 17.72 -0.35
C GLU A 202 -14.87 18.48 0.72
N SER A 203 -14.23 17.75 1.64
CA SER A 203 -13.56 18.35 2.80
C SER A 203 -12.28 17.59 3.16
N GLU A 204 -11.53 18.13 4.12
CA GLU A 204 -10.37 17.43 4.68
C GLU A 204 -10.78 16.10 5.31
N TYR A 205 -10.02 15.06 5.00
CA TYR A 205 -10.22 13.72 5.51
C TYR A 205 -9.03 13.27 6.36
N THR A 206 -9.34 12.64 7.49
CA THR A 206 -8.38 11.94 8.34
C THR A 206 -8.90 10.53 8.58
N GLY A 207 -8.22 9.53 8.04
CA GLY A 207 -8.66 8.15 8.08
C GLY A 207 -8.02 7.29 6.99
N TYR A 208 -8.56 6.10 6.78
CA TYR A 208 -8.09 5.13 5.80
C TYR A 208 -9.12 4.93 4.69
N LEU A 209 -8.66 4.90 3.44
CA LEU A 209 -9.39 4.37 2.29
C LEU A 209 -8.79 3.01 1.91
N ARG A 210 -9.64 2.00 1.70
CA ARG A 210 -9.23 0.64 1.33
C ARG A 210 -9.96 0.19 0.08
N PHE A 211 -9.18 -0.05 -0.97
CA PHE A 211 -9.67 -0.34 -2.31
C PHE A 211 -9.64 -1.83 -2.57
N ILE A 212 -10.72 -2.37 -3.09
CA ILE A 212 -10.79 -3.75 -3.57
C ILE A 212 -11.40 -3.82 -4.95
N TYR A 213 -10.90 -4.75 -5.77
CA TYR A 213 -11.28 -4.88 -7.17
C TYR A 213 -12.20 -6.08 -7.39
N PHE A 214 -13.19 -5.87 -8.26
CA PHE A 214 -14.11 -6.89 -8.75
C PHE A 214 -14.02 -6.91 -10.30
N PRO A 215 -13.51 -8.01 -10.88
CA PRO A 215 -13.44 -8.15 -12.33
C PRO A 215 -14.79 -7.96 -13.04
N ASN A 216 -14.76 -7.53 -14.30
CA ASN A 216 -15.97 -7.51 -15.13
C ASN A 216 -16.67 -8.86 -15.14
N GLY A 217 -17.99 -8.87 -14.92
CA GLY A 217 -18.80 -10.09 -14.82
C GLY A 217 -18.76 -10.80 -13.47
N SER A 218 -17.94 -10.34 -12.50
CA SER A 218 -17.97 -10.90 -11.14
C SER A 218 -19.18 -10.38 -10.34
N SER A 219 -19.73 -11.24 -9.48
CA SER A 219 -20.83 -10.86 -8.58
C SER A 219 -20.28 -10.12 -7.36
N VAL A 220 -20.43 -8.79 -7.36
CA VAL A 220 -20.08 -7.95 -6.19
C VAL A 220 -20.87 -8.42 -4.96
N GLU A 221 -22.16 -8.69 -5.13
CA GLU A 221 -23.08 -9.13 -4.07
C GLU A 221 -22.60 -10.39 -3.35
N GLN A 222 -21.97 -11.32 -4.08
CA GLN A 222 -21.45 -12.56 -3.51
C GLN A 222 -20.30 -12.34 -2.52
N TYR A 223 -19.42 -11.37 -2.79
CA TYR A 223 -18.15 -11.24 -2.07
C TYR A 223 -18.05 -9.98 -1.19
N ILE A 224 -18.87 -8.95 -1.45
CA ILE A 224 -18.78 -7.65 -0.78
C ILE A 224 -18.93 -7.76 0.73
N ASN A 225 -19.83 -8.62 1.22
CA ASN A 225 -20.05 -8.83 2.66
C ASN A 225 -18.81 -9.40 3.35
N THR A 226 -18.09 -10.30 2.69
CA THR A 226 -16.82 -10.84 3.19
C THR A 226 -15.77 -9.74 3.28
N TYR A 227 -15.61 -8.95 2.21
CA TYR A 227 -14.64 -7.87 2.23
C TYR A 227 -14.99 -6.75 3.21
N LYS A 228 -16.27 -6.41 3.34
CA LYS A 228 -16.75 -5.44 4.33
C LYS A 228 -16.43 -5.89 5.75
N LYS A 229 -16.66 -7.18 6.06
CA LYS A 229 -16.38 -7.77 7.39
C LYS A 229 -14.91 -7.62 7.82
N TYR A 230 -13.97 -7.66 6.88
CA TYR A 230 -12.53 -7.59 7.19
C TYR A 230 -11.90 -6.21 6.88
N ALA A 231 -12.67 -5.28 6.31
CA ALA A 231 -12.17 -3.97 5.87
C ALA A 231 -11.61 -3.11 7.01
N MET A 232 -12.11 -3.27 8.24
CA MET A 232 -11.63 -2.51 9.41
C MET A 232 -10.48 -3.19 10.16
N THR A 233 -9.97 -4.33 9.67
CA THR A 233 -8.72 -4.91 10.18
C THR A 233 -7.59 -4.58 9.21
N ILE A 234 -6.85 -3.51 9.49
CA ILE A 234 -5.94 -2.86 8.54
C ILE A 234 -4.48 -3.20 8.90
N PRO A 235 -3.77 -4.04 8.11
CA PRO A 235 -2.35 -4.27 8.31
C PRO A 235 -1.54 -3.05 7.83
N VAL A 236 -0.57 -2.62 8.64
CA VAL A 236 0.32 -1.49 8.33
C VAL A 236 1.79 -1.89 8.28
N ALA A 237 2.15 -3.06 8.81
CA ALA A 237 3.45 -3.69 8.62
C ALA A 237 3.34 -5.21 8.69
N GLY A 238 4.32 -5.95 8.14
CA GLY A 238 4.30 -7.41 8.13
C GLY A 238 5.71 -8.03 8.07
N SER A 239 6.11 -8.78 9.09
CA SER A 239 7.44 -9.39 9.17
C SER A 239 7.37 -10.92 9.18
N VAL A 240 8.43 -11.56 8.73
CA VAL A 240 8.56 -13.03 8.71
C VAL A 240 9.52 -13.47 9.80
N PHE A 241 9.09 -14.43 10.62
CA PHE A 241 9.91 -15.04 11.65
C PHE A 241 10.07 -16.52 11.37
N TYR A 242 11.27 -17.02 11.60
CA TYR A 242 11.58 -18.43 11.44
C TYR A 242 11.74 -19.06 12.81
N THR A 243 11.08 -20.19 12.99
CA THR A 243 11.34 -21.12 14.10
C THR A 243 11.84 -22.43 13.49
N LYS A 244 12.30 -23.37 14.33
CA LYS A 244 12.73 -24.70 13.85
C LYS A 244 11.63 -25.46 13.08
N LYS A 245 10.36 -25.14 13.29
CA LYS A 245 9.21 -25.91 12.75
C LYS A 245 8.25 -25.08 11.90
N TYR A 246 8.29 -23.76 12.03
CA TYR A 246 7.29 -22.87 11.45
C TYR A 246 7.91 -21.61 10.86
N ILE A 247 7.33 -21.16 9.76
CA ILE A 247 7.45 -19.79 9.26
C ILE A 247 6.23 -19.04 9.77
N LEU A 248 6.45 -17.95 10.50
CA LEU A 248 5.41 -17.15 11.12
C LEU A 248 5.35 -15.79 10.43
N HIS A 249 4.17 -15.41 9.94
CA HIS A 249 3.91 -14.06 9.47
C HIS A 249 3.27 -13.25 10.61
N LYS A 250 3.92 -12.17 11.02
CA LYS A 250 3.40 -11.27 12.05
C LYS A 250 3.03 -9.94 11.42
N PHE A 251 1.76 -9.57 11.56
CA PHE A 251 1.25 -8.30 11.07
C PHE A 251 1.04 -7.31 12.21
N VAL A 252 1.42 -6.06 11.98
CA VAL A 252 1.07 -4.92 12.83
C VAL A 252 -0.19 -4.30 12.24
N LEU A 253 -1.18 -4.08 13.09
CA LEU A 253 -2.46 -3.49 12.68
C LEU A 253 -2.52 -2.00 13.03
N ALA A 254 -3.24 -1.23 12.22
CA ALA A 254 -3.56 0.15 12.52
C ALA A 254 -4.27 0.26 13.89
N LYS A 255 -3.98 1.34 14.62
CA LYS A 255 -4.63 1.65 15.89
C LYS A 255 -5.96 2.37 15.63
N ILE A 256 -6.98 1.60 15.27
CA ILE A 256 -8.36 2.06 15.15
C ILE A 256 -9.24 1.29 16.16
N GLU A 257 -10.42 1.83 16.47
CA GLU A 257 -11.31 1.31 17.51
C GLU A 257 -11.84 -0.10 17.19
N GLU A 258 -12.10 -0.38 15.92
CA GLU A 258 -12.57 -1.68 15.46
C GLU A 258 -11.41 -2.64 15.18
N LYS A 259 -11.44 -3.83 15.80
CA LYS A 259 -10.48 -4.90 15.54
C LYS A 259 -11.18 -6.22 15.29
N GLY A 260 -10.94 -6.80 14.12
CA GLY A 260 -11.46 -8.11 13.72
C GLY A 260 -10.36 -9.08 13.32
N LYS A 261 -10.74 -10.12 12.59
CA LYS A 261 -9.78 -11.05 11.96
C LYS A 261 -9.16 -10.37 10.73
N LEU A 262 -7.89 -10.66 10.47
CA LEU A 262 -7.18 -10.15 9.30
C LEU A 262 -7.44 -11.06 8.09
N LEU A 263 -7.75 -10.46 6.94
CA LEU A 263 -7.81 -11.15 5.66
C LEU A 263 -6.53 -10.85 4.86
N MET A 264 -5.80 -11.91 4.49
CA MET A 264 -4.63 -11.88 3.60
C MET A 264 -4.78 -13.00 2.56
N LEU A 265 -4.17 -12.82 1.39
CA LEU A 265 -4.07 -13.84 0.34
C LEU A 265 -2.89 -14.79 0.58
#